data_AF-A0A519SQC4-F1
#
_entry.id   AF-A0A519SQC4-F1
#
_cell.length_a   1.000
_cell.length_b   1.000
_cell.length_c   1.000
_cell.angle_alpha   90.00
_cell.angle_beta   90.00
_cell.angle_gamma   90.00
#
_symmetry.space_group_name_H-M   'P 1'
#
loop_
_entity.id
_entity.type
_entity.pdbx_description
1 polymer ?
#
loop_
_entity_poly.entity_id
_entity_poly.type
_entity_poly.pdbx_seq_one_letter_code
_entity_poly.pdbx_strand_id
1 'polypeptide(L)' 'MLKQLNLSRLYLALTLLVFSFGVGIAGFMGLEHYRFVDAFYMTVITASTVGFGEVHPLSDGGR' A
#
# COMPACT_ATOMS: atom_id res chain seq x y z
N MET A 1 -9.04 -13.65 28.89
CA MET A 1 -7.79 -13.35 28.16
C MET A 1 -7.98 -12.30 27.03
N LEU A 2 -8.98 -11.41 27.09
CA LEU A 2 -9.30 -10.43 26.02
C LEU A 2 -9.42 -8.97 26.52
N LYS A 3 -9.00 -8.67 27.77
CA LYS A 3 -9.51 -7.50 28.51
C LYS A 3 -8.69 -6.19 28.39
N GLN A 4 -7.83 -6.03 27.39
CA GLN A 4 -6.99 -4.81 27.25
C GLN A 4 -6.73 -4.46 25.77
N LEU A 5 -7.73 -4.54 24.88
CA LEU A 5 -7.59 -3.97 23.53
C LEU A 5 -7.64 -2.45 23.64
N ASN A 6 -6.49 -1.81 23.47
CA ASN A 6 -6.40 -0.35 23.44
C ASN A 6 -6.94 0.17 22.09
N LEU A 7 -8.24 0.44 22.04
CA LEU A 7 -8.96 0.87 20.84
C LEU A 7 -8.28 2.07 20.16
N SER A 8 -7.77 3.04 20.92
CA SER A 8 -7.07 4.21 20.35
C SER A 8 -5.82 3.82 19.57
N ARG A 9 -5.05 2.82 20.04
CA ARG A 9 -3.88 2.30 19.32
C ARG A 9 -4.28 1.53 18.07
N LEU A 10 -5.36 0.75 18.16
CA LEU A 10 -5.90 0.03 17.00
C LEU A 10 -6.37 1.01 15.91
N TYR A 11 -7.11 2.06 16.29
CA TYR A 11 -7.53 3.11 15.37
C TYR A 11 -6.33 3.81 14.73
N LEU A 12 -5.30 4.16 15.50
CA LEU A 12 -4.08 4.75 14.93
C LEU A 12 -3.41 3.80 13.92
N ALA A 13 -3.26 2.52 14.26
CA ALA A 13 -2.66 1.53 13.36
C ALA A 13 -3.46 1.37 12.06
N LEU A 14 -4.79 1.30 12.14
CA LEU A 14 -5.66 1.21 10.97
C LEU A 14 -5.59 2.48 10.11
N THR A 15 -5.57 3.66 10.73
CA THR A 15 -5.42 4.94 10.01
C THR A 15 -4.08 4.99 9.28
N LEU A 16 -2.99 4.61 9.94
CA LEU A 16 -1.66 4.58 9.32
C LEU A 16 -1.59 3.57 8.18
N LEU A 17 -2.23 2.41 8.32
CA LEU A 17 -2.30 1.39 7.28
C LEU A 17 -3.09 1.89 6.05
N VAL A 18 -4.29 2.45 6.25
CA VAL A 18 -5.08 2.99 5.14
C VAL A 18 -4.36 4.16 4.49
N PHE A 19 -3.71 5.02 5.27
CA PHE A 19 -2.90 6.11 4.76
C PHE A 19 -1.71 5.62 3.94
N SER A 20 -0.93 4.67 4.44
CA SER A 20 0.24 4.15 3.70
C SER A 20 -0.17 3.46 2.40
N PHE A 21 -1.26 2.70 2.40
CA PHE A 21 -1.81 2.10 1.19
C PHE A 21 -2.34 3.17 0.22
N GLY A 22 -3.02 4.19 0.73
CA GLY A 22 -3.49 5.32 -0.07
C GLY A 22 -2.35 6.05 -0.77
N VAL A 23 -1.24 6.29 -0.06
CA VAL A 23 -0.02 6.89 -0.64
C VAL A 23 0.58 6.00 -1.71
N GLY A 24 0.70 4.68 -1.46
CA GLY A 24 1.22 3.73 -2.45
C GLY A 24 0.38 3.71 -3.73
N ILE A 25 -0.95 3.59 -3.60
CA ILE A 25 -1.87 3.56 -4.74
C ILE A 25 -1.80 4.88 -5.53
N ALA A 26 -1.84 6.01 -4.84
CA ALA A 26 -1.73 7.33 -5.48
C ALA A 26 -0.39 7.51 -6.20
N GLY A 27 0.70 7.01 -5.62
CA GLY A 27 2.02 6.99 -6.24
C GLY A 27 2.03 6.21 -7.55
N PHE A 28 1.57 4.96 -7.55
CA PHE A 28 1.53 4.14 -8.77
C PHE A 28 0.55 4.70 -9.82
N MET A 29 -0.57 5.29 -9.42
CA MET A 29 -1.50 5.92 -10.37
C MET A 29 -0.96 7.24 -10.95
N GLY A 30 -0.29 8.04 -10.14
CA GLY A 30 0.17 9.38 -10.52
C GLY A 30 1.52 9.38 -11.26
N LEU A 31 2.47 8.56 -10.81
CA LEU A 31 3.83 8.50 -11.35
C LEU A 31 3.94 7.49 -12.49
N GLU A 32 3.34 6.31 -12.31
CA GLU A 32 3.46 5.19 -13.25
C GLU A 32 2.21 5.04 -14.14
N HIS A 33 1.20 5.89 -13.96
CA HIS A 33 -0.06 5.85 -14.71
C HIS A 33 -0.81 4.52 -14.64
N TYR A 34 -0.61 3.76 -13.57
CA TYR A 34 -1.32 2.49 -13.37
C TYR A 34 -2.81 2.73 -13.17
N ARG A 35 -3.63 1.79 -13.63
CA ARG A 35 -5.03 1.76 -13.24
C ARG A 35 -5.16 1.39 -11.77
N PHE A 36 -6.27 1.78 -11.15
CA PHE A 36 -6.52 1.55 -9.72
C PHE A 36 -6.26 0.10 -9.27
N VAL A 37 -6.72 -0.89 -10.04
CA VAL A 37 -6.56 -2.31 -9.68
C VAL A 37 -5.09 -2.72 -9.67
N ASP A 38 -4.31 -2.29 -10.67
CA ASP A 38 -2.90 -2.62 -10.79
C ASP A 38 -2.07 -1.89 -9.72
N ALA A 39 -2.41 -0.62 -9.47
CA ALA A 39 -1.80 0.19 -8.40
C ALA A 39 -2.08 -0.39 -7.01
N PHE A 40 -3.31 -0.85 -6.77
CA PHE A 40 -3.70 -1.54 -5.54
C PHE A 40 -2.93 -2.85 -5.38
N TYR A 41 -2.87 -3.67 -6.43
CA TYR A 41 -2.12 -4.92 -6.41
C TYR A 41 -0.62 -4.69 -6.13
N MET A 42 0.02 -3.75 -6.85
CA MET A 42 1.42 -3.37 -6.60
C MET A 42 1.64 -2.94 -5.15
N THR A 43 0.78 -2.06 -4.63
CA THR A 43 0.86 -1.60 -3.24
C THR A 43 0.80 -2.76 -2.24
N VAL A 44 -0.09 -3.74 -2.46
CA VAL A 44 -0.22 -4.93 -1.61
C VAL A 44 1.05 -5.77 -1.64
N ILE A 45 1.55 -6.15 -2.83
CA ILE A 45 2.70 -7.05 -2.94
C ILE A 45 4.00 -6.38 -2.46
N THR A 46 4.11 -5.06 -2.56
CA THR A 46 5.23 -4.29 -2.01
C THR A 46 5.14 -4.14 -0.50
N ALA A 47 4.00 -3.71 0.04
CA ALA A 47 3.83 -3.49 1.49
C ALA A 47 3.90 -4.80 2.29
N SER A 48 3.43 -5.91 1.72
CA SER A 48 3.54 -7.25 2.30
C SER A 48 4.93 -7.89 2.13
N THR A 49 5.84 -7.20 1.44
CA THR A 49 7.19 -7.67 1.08
C THR A 49 7.20 -9.00 0.33
N VAL A 50 6.09 -9.37 -0.31
CA VAL A 50 5.99 -10.60 -1.12
C VAL A 50 6.73 -10.43 -2.44
N GLY A 51 6.56 -9.28 -3.10
CA GLY A 51 7.37 -8.88 -4.25
C GLY A 51 7.31 -9.84 -5.45
N PHE A 52 6.12 -10.12 -5.98
CA PHE A 52 5.93 -10.95 -7.19
C PHE A 52 6.49 -10.34 -8.50
N GLY A 53 7.23 -9.23 -8.42
CA GLY A 53 7.65 -8.43 -9.56
C GLY A 53 6.63 -7.36 -9.93
N GLU A 54 6.99 -6.56 -10.94
CA GLU A 54 6.20 -5.42 -11.39
C GLU A 54 5.04 -5.87 -12.30
N VAL A 55 3.87 -5.26 -12.15
CA VAL A 55 2.72 -5.55 -13.05
C VAL A 55 2.98 -5.01 -14.46
N HIS A 56 3.61 -3.84 -14.56
CA HIS A 56 4.14 -3.27 -15.79
C HIS A 56 5.57 -2.80 -15.55
N PRO A 57 6.41 -2.65 -16.60
CA PRO A 57 7.74 -2.07 -16.42
C PRO A 57 7.67 -0.70 -15.75
N LEU A 58 8.37 -0.53 -14.64
CA LEU A 58 8.54 0.74 -13.95
C LEU A 58 9.39 1.70 -14.77
N SER A 59 9.05 2.98 -14.67
CA SER A 59 9.90 4.06 -15.15
C SER A 59 11.22 4.13 -14.36
N ASP A 60 12.23 4.83 -14.89
CA ASP A 60 13.48 5.08 -14.16
C ASP A 60 13.26 5.84 -12.85
N GLY A 61 12.17 6.62 -12.73
CA GLY A 61 11.81 7.31 -11.49
C GLY A 61 11.08 6.44 -10.47
N GLY A 62 10.53 5.29 -10.90
CA GLY A 62 9.80 4.36 -10.04
C GLY A 62 10.64 3.20 -9.50
N ARG A 63 11.84 2.99 -10.04
CA ARG A 63 12.81 1.97 -9.61
C ARG A 63 13.63 2.42 -8.40
#